data_AF-A0AAN7XPY9-F1
#
_entry.id   AF-A0AAN7XPY9-F1
#
_cell.length_a   1.000
_cell.length_b   1.000
_cell.length_c   1.000
_cell.angle_alpha   90.00
_cell.angle_beta   90.00
_cell.angle_gamma   90.00
#
_symmetry.space_group_name_H-M   'P 1'
#
loop_
_entity.id
_entity.type
_entity.pdbx_description
1 polymer ?
#
loop_
_entity_poly.entity_id
_entity_poly.type
_entity_poly.pdbx_seq_one_letter_code
_entity_poly.pdbx_strand_id
1 'polypeptide(L)'
;MKWCWSYITPFVCVSVFLFHVVNYKPLTYNTVYTYPLWGEVLGWLLALSSMLCIPVTVLYKLLRCKGSLRERWQHLTTPVWGRHHMEYMAPESGAKLLPPAGTKSTLLFESVI
;
A
#
# COMPACT_ATOMS: atom_id res chain seq x y z
N MET A 1 -6.27 8.77 -13.57
CA MET A 1 -6.50 7.71 -12.55
C MET A 1 -5.49 7.67 -11.40
N LYS A 2 -4.17 7.87 -11.63
CA LYS A 2 -3.12 7.77 -10.57
C LYS A 2 -3.34 8.69 -9.35
N TRP A 3 -3.78 9.93 -9.59
CA TRP A 3 -4.04 10.92 -8.53
C TRP A 3 -5.21 10.54 -7.61
N CYS A 4 -6.23 9.88 -8.16
CA CYS A 4 -7.40 9.47 -7.38
C CYS A 4 -7.00 8.46 -6.31
N TRP A 5 -6.23 7.44 -6.68
CA TRP A 5 -5.83 6.37 -5.75
C TRP A 5 -4.74 6.79 -4.77
N SER A 6 -3.81 7.65 -5.19
CA SER A 6 -2.67 8.04 -4.34
C SER A 6 -2.98 9.20 -3.39
N TYR A 7 -3.93 10.07 -3.71
CA TYR A 7 -4.18 11.30 -2.95
C TYR A 7 -5.63 11.47 -2.55
N ILE A 8 -6.58 11.28 -3.47
CA ILE A 8 -8.00 11.52 -3.18
C ILE A 8 -8.53 10.49 -2.19
N THR A 9 -8.29 9.19 -2.43
CA THR A 9 -8.72 8.12 -1.53
C THR A 9 -8.19 8.30 -0.10
N PRO A 10 -6.88 8.44 0.15
CA PRO A 10 -6.39 8.61 1.52
C PRO A 10 -6.91 9.91 2.16
N PHE A 11 -7.03 11.00 1.40
CA PHE A 11 -7.55 12.26 1.91
C PHE A 11 -9.01 12.16 2.36
N VAL A 12 -9.87 11.55 1.54
CA VAL A 12 -11.29 11.34 1.88
C VAL A 12 -11.42 10.39 3.07
N CYS A 13 -10.66 9.30 3.11
CA CYS A 13 -10.67 8.36 4.23
C CYS A 13 -10.30 9.04 5.56
N VAL A 14 -9.24 9.86 5.58
CA VAL A 14 -8.83 10.62 6.77
C VAL A 14 -9.89 11.65 7.16
N SER A 15 -10.48 12.34 6.17
CA SER A 15 -11.51 13.36 6.41
C SER A 15 -12.76 12.78 7.06
N VAL A 16 -13.27 11.65 6.54
CA VAL A 16 -14.45 10.96 7.09
C VAL A 16 -14.16 10.45 8.50
N PHE A 17 -12.99 9.84 8.72
CA PHE A 17 -12.58 9.38 10.04
C PHE A 17 -12.53 10.53 11.06
N LEU A 18 -11.91 11.65 10.69
CA LEU A 18 -11.81 12.81 11.57
C LEU A 18 -13.19 13.41 11.86
N PHE A 19 -14.05 13.53 10.85
CA PHE A 19 -15.43 14.00 11.03
C PHE A 19 -16.23 13.12 11.99
N HIS A 20 -16.05 11.79 11.89
CA HIS A 20 -16.67 10.82 12.78
C HIS A 20 -16.18 10.94 14.23
N VAL A 21 -14.89 11.25 14.44
CA VAL A 21 -14.34 11.47 15.79
C VAL A 21 -14.81 12.81 16.38
N VAL A 22 -14.83 13.89 15.58
CA VAL A 22 -15.23 15.23 16.06
C VAL A 22 -16.72 15.31 16.38
N ASN A 23 -17.58 14.71 15.56
CA ASN A 23 -19.03 14.71 15.79
C ASN A 23 -19.49 13.52 16.62
N TYR A 24 -18.55 12.85 17.29
CA TYR A 24 -18.88 11.72 18.11
C TYR A 24 -19.83 12.13 19.24
N LYS A 25 -20.99 11.48 19.31
CA LYS A 25 -21.95 11.65 20.38
C LYS A 25 -21.99 10.37 21.22
N PRO A 26 -21.99 10.49 22.55
CA PRO A 26 -22.11 9.34 23.42
C PRO A 26 -23.39 8.58 23.09
N LEU A 27 -23.30 7.26 23.06
CA LEU A 27 -24.40 6.40 22.66
C LEU A 27 -25.52 6.48 23.73
N THR A 28 -26.60 7.20 23.44
CA THR A 28 -27.77 7.25 24.33
C THR A 28 -28.84 6.27 23.85
N TYR A 29 -29.22 5.32 24.70
CA TYR A 29 -30.32 4.42 24.42
C TYR A 29 -31.62 5.01 25.00
N ASN A 30 -32.62 5.21 24.15
CA ASN A 30 -33.97 5.65 24.54
C ASN A 30 -34.04 6.97 25.34
N THR A 31 -33.12 7.93 25.05
CA THR A 31 -33.02 9.30 25.63
C THR A 31 -32.96 9.45 27.16
N VAL A 32 -33.08 8.36 27.92
CA VAL A 32 -33.05 8.32 29.39
C VAL A 32 -31.82 7.57 29.91
N TYR A 33 -31.23 6.67 29.11
CA TYR A 33 -30.07 5.88 29.50
C TYR A 33 -28.81 6.25 28.70
N THR A 34 -27.93 7.00 29.33
CA THR A 34 -26.53 7.19 28.88
C THR A 34 -25.75 5.90 29.10
N TYR A 35 -25.15 5.36 28.04
CA TYR A 35 -24.28 4.20 28.16
C TYR A 35 -23.12 4.53 29.11
N PRO A 36 -22.73 3.61 30.01
CA PRO A 36 -21.61 3.85 30.90
C PRO A 36 -20.32 4.03 30.09
N LEU A 37 -19.47 4.97 30.50
CA LEU A 37 -18.21 5.31 29.81
C LEU A 37 -17.33 4.07 29.55
N TRP A 38 -17.33 3.08 30.44
CA TRP A 38 -16.60 1.82 30.26
C TRP A 38 -17.03 1.05 29.02
N GLY A 39 -18.34 0.97 28.76
CA GLY A 39 -18.86 0.26 27.61
C GLY A 39 -18.57 0.99 26.30
N GLU A 40 -18.56 2.32 26.35
CA GLU A 40 -18.17 3.16 25.23
C GLU A 40 -16.69 2.97 24.88
N VAL A 41 -15.81 3.04 25.88
CA VAL A 41 -14.37 2.80 25.73
C VAL A 41 -14.11 1.39 25.20
N LEU A 42 -14.82 0.37 25.68
CA LEU A 42 -14.70 -1.00 25.14
C LEU A 42 -15.11 -1.09 23.67
N GLY A 43 -16.17 -0.41 23.25
CA GLY A 43 -16.59 -0.33 21.85
C GLY A 43 -15.53 0.32 20.96
N TRP A 44 -14.97 1.45 21.41
CA TRP A 44 -13.86 2.11 20.73
C TRP A 44 -12.61 1.24 20.65
N LEU A 45 -12.24 0.56 21.74
CA LEU A 45 -11.10 -0.36 21.75
C LEU A 45 -11.29 -1.52 20.78
N LEU A 46 -12.50 -2.09 20.69
CA LEU A 46 -12.80 -3.16 19.75
C LEU A 46 -12.72 -2.69 18.29
N ALA A 47 -13.21 -1.49 18.00
CA ALA A 47 -13.12 -0.90 16.66
C ALA A 47 -11.67 -0.56 16.27
N LEU A 48 -10.92 0.08 17.19
CA LEU A 48 -9.53 0.48 16.97
C LEU A 48 -8.57 -0.70 16.95
N SER A 49 -8.89 -1.81 17.62
CA SER A 49 -8.10 -3.05 17.62
C SER A 49 -7.73 -3.49 16.21
N SER A 50 -8.71 -3.57 15.30
CA SER A 50 -8.47 -3.95 13.90
C SER A 50 -7.62 -2.93 13.15
N MET A 51 -7.85 -1.64 13.38
CA MET A 51 -7.10 -0.55 12.74
C MET A 51 -5.63 -0.52 13.20
N LEU A 52 -5.36 -0.88 14.46
CA LEU A 52 -4.03 -0.91 15.05
C LEU A 52 -3.22 -2.15 14.69
N CYS A 53 -3.83 -3.24 14.21
CA CYS A 53 -3.11 -4.44 13.78
C CYS A 53 -2.01 -4.15 12.74
N ILE A 54 -2.30 -3.30 11.76
CA ILE A 54 -1.35 -2.95 10.69
C ILE A 54 -0.13 -2.18 11.24
N PRO A 55 -0.29 -1.04 11.94
CA PRO A 55 0.86 -0.32 12.49
C PRO A 55 1.62 -1.13 13.56
N VAL A 56 0.92 -1.92 14.39
CA VAL A 56 1.56 -2.79 15.39
C VAL A 56 2.42 -3.86 14.73
N THR A 57 1.95 -4.51 13.67
CA THR A 57 2.75 -5.52 12.95
C THR A 57 3.96 -4.91 12.26
N VAL A 58 3.83 -3.70 11.70
CA VAL A 58 4.96 -2.94 11.15
C VAL A 58 5.97 -2.65 12.26
N LEU A 59 5.54 -2.07 13.39
CA LEU A 59 6.42 -1.76 14.51
C LEU A 59 7.09 -3.01 15.09
N TYR A 60 6.35 -4.11 15.24
CA TYR A 60 6.88 -5.38 15.72
C TYR A 60 8.00 -5.90 14.82
N LYS A 61 7.78 -5.93 13.50
CA LYS A 61 8.83 -6.30 12.53
C LYS A 61 9.98 -5.30 12.55
N LEU A 62 9.67 -4.01 12.73
CA LEU A 62 10.63 -2.92 12.79
C LEU A 62 11.46 -2.92 14.07
N LEU A 63 11.02 -3.57 15.15
CA LEU A 63 11.80 -3.77 16.38
C LEU A 63 12.56 -5.10 16.37
N ARG A 64 11.99 -6.17 15.81
CA ARG A 64 12.56 -7.53 15.85
C ARG A 64 13.66 -7.81 14.84
N CYS A 65 13.73 -7.12 13.71
CA CYS A 65 14.87 -7.27 12.81
C CYS A 65 16.18 -6.80 13.51
N LYS A 66 17.34 -7.16 12.97
CA LYS A 66 18.65 -6.61 13.36
C LYS A 66 19.20 -5.85 12.15
N GLY A 67 19.77 -4.66 12.35
CA GLY A 67 20.23 -3.77 11.26
C GLY A 67 19.66 -2.35 11.35
N SER A 68 20.12 -1.45 10.46
CA SER A 68 19.70 -0.04 10.45
C SER A 68 18.22 0.11 10.07
N LEU A 69 17.58 1.18 10.55
CA LEU A 69 16.14 1.42 10.30
C LEU A 69 15.81 1.52 8.80
N ARG A 70 16.75 2.02 7.99
CA ARG A 70 16.57 2.23 6.55
C ARG A 70 16.56 0.92 5.76
N GLU A 71 17.50 0.02 6.05
CA GLU A 71 17.56 -1.31 5.40
C GLU A 71 16.35 -2.17 5.78
N ARG A 72 15.92 -2.06 7.04
CA ARG A 72 14.75 -2.77 7.56
C ARG A 72 13.46 -2.31 6.89
N TRP A 73 13.29 -0.99 6.72
CA TRP A 73 12.15 -0.44 6.01
C TRP A 73 12.13 -0.87 4.55
N GLN A 74 13.28 -0.78 3.87
CA GLN A 74 13.41 -1.23 2.48
C GLN A 74 13.02 -2.70 2.32
N HIS A 75 13.56 -3.60 3.14
CA HIS A 75 13.22 -5.02 3.14
C HIS A 75 11.74 -5.30 3.46
N LEU A 76 11.10 -4.48 4.30
CA LEU A 76 9.66 -4.63 4.63
C LEU A 76 8.74 -4.12 3.51
N THR A 77 9.19 -3.11 2.76
CA THR A 77 8.43 -2.54 1.63
C THR A 77 8.68 -3.23 0.29
N THR A 78 9.68 -4.10 0.19
CA THR A 78 9.91 -4.91 -1.01
C THR A 78 8.89 -6.05 -1.10
N PRO A 79 8.11 -6.13 -2.18
CA PRO A 79 7.19 -7.26 -2.38
C PRO A 79 7.96 -8.57 -2.54
N VAL A 80 7.46 -9.64 -1.94
CA VAL A 80 8.01 -10.99 -2.13
C VAL A 80 7.49 -11.54 -3.45
N TRP A 81 8.36 -11.61 -4.45
CA TRP A 81 8.01 -12.16 -5.77
C TRP A 81 8.14 -13.68 -5.76
N GLY A 82 7.00 -14.39 -5.80
CA GLY A 82 6.98 -15.84 -6.04
C GLY A 82 7.27 -16.20 -7.51
N ARG A 83 7.63 -17.47 -7.77
CA ARG A 83 7.97 -17.96 -9.13
C ARG A 83 6.87 -17.67 -10.17
N HIS A 84 5.61 -17.81 -9.78
CA HIS A 84 4.47 -17.51 -10.66
C HIS A 84 4.34 -16.03 -11.02
N HIS A 85 4.83 -15.09 -10.20
CA HIS A 85 4.77 -13.66 -10.52
C HIS A 85 5.83 -13.23 -11.53
N MET A 86 6.94 -13.97 -11.63
CA MET A 86 7.98 -13.71 -12.63
C MET A 86 7.54 -14.10 -14.04
N GLU A 87 6.66 -15.11 -14.16
CA GLU A 87 6.11 -15.56 -15.45
C GLU A 87 5.27 -14.48 -16.14
N TYR A 88 4.56 -13.64 -15.37
CA TYR A 88 3.77 -12.51 -15.90
C TYR A 88 4.60 -11.23 -16.16
N MET A 89 5.83 -11.11 -15.63
CA MET A 89 6.69 -9.93 -15.87
C MET A 89 7.53 -10.03 -17.16
N ALA A 90 7.73 -11.25 -17.68
CA ALA A 90 8.65 -11.54 -18.77
C ALA A 90 8.27 -11.04 -20.18
N PRO A 91 7.00 -10.92 -20.61
CA PRO A 91 6.72 -10.62 -22.03
C PRO A 91 6.92 -9.13 -22.37
N GLU A 92 6.61 -8.21 -21.45
CA GLU A 92 6.60 -6.77 -21.72
C GLU A 92 8.01 -6.13 -21.65
N SER A 93 8.88 -6.69 -20.81
CA SER A 93 10.24 -6.19 -20.56
C SER A 93 11.24 -6.69 -21.61
N GLY A 94 11.05 -7.91 -22.13
CA GLY A 94 11.81 -8.42 -23.29
C GLY A 94 11.51 -7.69 -24.59
N ALA A 95 10.26 -7.25 -24.81
CA ALA A 95 9.86 -6.50 -26.00
C ALA A 95 10.43 -5.07 -26.06
N LYS A 96 10.68 -4.45 -24.90
CA LYS A 96 11.32 -3.12 -24.82
C LYS A 96 12.85 -3.16 -24.87
N LEU A 97 13.47 -4.30 -24.64
CA LEU A 97 14.93 -4.49 -24.69
C LEU A 97 15.45 -4.89 -26.07
N LEU A 98 14.56 -5.28 -26.99
CA LEU A 98 14.94 -5.49 -28.39
C LEU A 98 14.90 -4.15 -29.15
N PRO A 99 16.00 -3.73 -29.80
CA PRO A 99 15.93 -2.64 -30.77
C PRO A 99 15.01 -3.07 -31.94
N PRO A 100 14.37 -2.12 -32.65
CA PRO A 100 13.53 -2.45 -33.79
C PRO A 100 14.33 -3.25 -34.82
N ALA A 101 13.94 -4.51 -35.01
CA ALA A 101 14.47 -5.36 -36.07
C ALA A 101 13.98 -4.81 -37.42
N GLY A 102 14.78 -3.94 -38.05
CA GLY A 102 14.37 -3.32 -39.31
C GLY A 102 15.34 -2.32 -39.92
N THR A 103 16.62 -2.64 -40.08
CA THR A 103 17.49 -2.02 -41.11
C THR A 103 18.61 -2.99 -41.49
N LYS A 104 18.26 -4.08 -42.19
CA LYS A 104 19.19 -4.84 -43.01
C LYS A 104 18.91 -4.44 -44.45
N SER A 105 19.71 -3.54 -45.05
CA SER A 105 19.81 -3.43 -46.52
C SER A 105 20.92 -2.53 -47.10
N THR A 106 21.65 -1.71 -46.33
CA THR A 106 22.49 -0.66 -46.97
C THR A 106 24.00 -0.85 -46.92
N LEU A 107 24.56 -1.88 -46.26
CA LEU A 107 26.02 -1.98 -46.07
C LEU A 107 26.69 -3.21 -46.72
N LEU A 108 26.02 -3.90 -47.65
CA LEU A 108 26.62 -5.03 -48.40
C LEU A 108 26.85 -4.77 -49.90
N PHE A 109 26.63 -3.54 -50.40
CA PHE A 109 26.80 -3.21 -51.82
C PHE A 109 28.06 -2.39 -52.16
N GLU A 110 28.93 -2.07 -51.19
CA GLU A 110 30.15 -1.25 -51.39
C GLU A 110 31.45 -2.07 -51.37
N SER A 111 31.39 -3.42 -51.40
CA SER A 111 32.59 -4.28 -51.46
C SER A 111 32.73 -5.08 -52.75
N VAL A 112 31.90 -4.78 -53.75
CA VAL A 112 32.07 -5.26 -55.13
C VAL A 112 31.80 -4.11 -56.08
N ILE A 113 32.79 -3.23 -56.22
CA ILE A 113 33.22 -2.53 -57.45
C ILE A 113 34.64 -2.00 -57.18
#